data_AF-A0A9D7YI39-F1
#
_entry.id   AF-A0A9D7YI39-F1
#
_cell.length_a   1.000
_cell.length_b   1.000
_cell.length_c   1.000
_cell.angle_alpha   90.00
_cell.angle_beta   90.00
_cell.angle_gamma   90.00
#
_symmetry.space_group_name_H-M   'P 1'
#
loop_
_entity.id
_entity.type
_entity.pdbx_description
1 polymer ?
#
loop_
_entity_poly.entity_id
_entity_poly.type
_entity_poly.pdbx_seq_one_letter_code
_entity_poly.pdbx_strand_id
1 'polypeptide(L)'
;MKAVLALLASAAVAAPPAGPLPDLGARLSALQPGDAAAYFELGEEVAFEARNADDVALARRLYLLAYDMDRAGSDAAPLGRSVCLALAEIAATDADRALLLSLARAFGAEPSAPGLAVIHSPQARTAEDEVGFALATALGHYRAGEYDRASNILARPEVASLLRRHEALLGNADAMIREMSAKPSCRECRNTRIVKADLDPRAEWRLCYTCGGDPGPGLDLRSLVAHLRVESILLSGSRRSWSSQIVADRGATLREVDPDDLAALLGVDPTKSLWRDGQWVAPEAPADAPQPGDAP
;
A
#
# COMPACT_ATOMS: atom_id res chain seq x y z
N MET A 1 -19.32 -8.76 -52.07
CA MET A 1 -19.99 -9.33 -50.89
C MET A 1 -19.43 -8.66 -49.65
N LYS A 2 -20.16 -7.73 -49.03
CA LYS A 2 -19.76 -7.02 -47.81
C LYS A 2 -20.30 -7.78 -46.59
N ALA A 3 -19.42 -8.27 -45.72
CA ALA A 3 -19.80 -8.91 -44.46
C ALA A 3 -19.97 -7.83 -43.38
N VAL A 4 -21.18 -7.70 -42.85
CA VAL A 4 -21.54 -6.86 -41.71
C VAL A 4 -21.43 -7.74 -40.47
N LEU A 5 -20.44 -7.46 -39.61
CA LEU A 5 -20.32 -8.09 -38.29
C LEU A 5 -21.24 -7.33 -37.31
N ALA A 6 -22.26 -8.01 -36.80
CA ALA A 6 -23.15 -7.50 -35.76
C ALA A 6 -22.54 -7.75 -34.38
N LEU A 7 -22.26 -6.68 -33.62
CA LEU A 7 -22.00 -6.77 -32.19
C LEU A 7 -23.33 -7.04 -31.45
N LEU A 8 -23.40 -8.17 -30.76
CA LEU A 8 -24.42 -8.41 -29.73
C LEU A 8 -23.93 -7.80 -28.42
N ALA A 9 -24.49 -6.64 -28.06
CA ALA A 9 -24.36 -6.06 -26.73
C ALA A 9 -25.24 -6.86 -25.76
N SER A 10 -24.61 -7.50 -24.77
CA SER A 10 -25.30 -8.15 -23.67
C SER A 10 -25.73 -7.10 -22.65
N ALA A 11 -27.02 -6.78 -22.62
CA ALA A 11 -27.61 -5.93 -21.58
C ALA A 11 -27.78 -6.75 -20.30
N ALA A 12 -26.89 -6.53 -19.33
CA ALA A 12 -27.10 -6.97 -17.96
C ALA A 12 -28.07 -5.99 -17.28
N VAL A 13 -29.25 -6.48 -16.91
CA VAL A 13 -30.21 -5.78 -16.06
C VAL A 13 -29.65 -5.75 -14.63
N ALA A 14 -29.63 -4.55 -14.08
CA ALA A 14 -28.99 -4.14 -12.83
C ALA A 14 -29.62 -4.72 -11.55
N ALA A 15 -28.78 -5.03 -10.57
CA ALA A 15 -29.14 -4.83 -9.17
C ALA A 15 -29.08 -3.31 -8.89
N PRO A 16 -30.02 -2.72 -8.14
CA PRO A 16 -29.99 -1.28 -7.87
C PRO A 16 -28.70 -0.95 -7.12
N PRO A 17 -27.84 -0.05 -7.65
CA PRO A 17 -26.74 0.45 -6.86
C PRO A 17 -27.34 1.22 -5.68
N ALA A 18 -26.92 0.92 -4.44
CA ALA A 18 -27.20 1.81 -3.32
C ALA A 18 -26.80 3.25 -3.73
N GLY A 19 -27.66 4.23 -3.51
CA GLY A 19 -27.49 5.57 -4.09
C GLY A 19 -26.30 6.34 -3.49
N PRO A 20 -25.91 7.48 -4.08
CA PRO A 20 -25.03 8.44 -3.41
C PRO A 20 -25.63 8.80 -2.05
N LEU A 21 -24.80 8.98 -1.02
CA LEU A 21 -25.20 9.42 0.31
C LEU A 21 -26.30 10.48 0.18
N PRO A 22 -27.50 10.25 0.76
CA PRO A 22 -28.62 11.16 0.58
C PRO A 22 -28.23 12.56 1.06
N ASP A 23 -28.55 13.55 0.22
CA ASP A 23 -28.33 14.97 0.50
C ASP A 23 -26.88 15.37 0.80
N LEU A 24 -25.88 14.63 0.29
CA LEU A 24 -24.45 14.91 0.53
C LEU A 24 -24.07 16.38 0.27
N GLY A 25 -24.56 16.98 -0.82
CA GLY A 25 -24.29 18.38 -1.13
C GLY A 25 -24.85 19.37 -0.09
N ALA A 26 -26.03 19.09 0.45
CA ALA A 26 -26.63 19.91 1.51
C ALA A 26 -25.85 19.74 2.82
N ARG A 27 -25.45 18.51 3.15
CA ARG A 27 -24.63 18.19 4.34
C ARG A 27 -23.26 18.86 4.28
N LEU A 28 -22.56 18.77 3.15
CA LEU A 28 -21.30 19.48 2.93
C LEU A 28 -21.46 21.00 3.06
N SER A 29 -22.57 21.54 2.56
CA SER A 29 -22.86 22.98 2.67
C SER A 29 -23.16 23.41 4.12
N ALA A 30 -23.70 22.51 4.94
CA ALA A 30 -24.02 22.75 6.34
C ALA A 30 -22.80 22.73 7.27
N LEU A 31 -21.68 22.14 6.86
CA LEU A 31 -20.45 22.06 7.66
C LEU A 31 -19.93 23.46 8.05
N GLN A 32 -19.42 23.55 9.29
CA GLN A 32 -18.87 24.79 9.87
C GLN A 32 -17.41 24.57 10.31
N PRO A 33 -16.47 25.50 10.05
CA PRO A 33 -15.04 25.30 10.35
C PRO A 33 -14.72 25.14 11.83
N GLY A 34 -15.67 25.39 12.73
CA GLY A 34 -15.49 25.20 14.18
C GLY A 34 -15.94 23.83 14.70
N ASP A 35 -16.44 22.94 13.84
CA ASP A 35 -16.97 21.63 14.24
C ASP A 35 -16.18 20.49 13.60
N ALA A 36 -15.01 20.19 14.16
CA ALA A 36 -14.12 19.14 13.67
C ALA A 36 -14.80 17.75 13.64
N ALA A 37 -15.67 17.46 14.61
CA ALA A 37 -16.37 16.19 14.71
C ALA A 37 -17.30 15.96 13.52
N ALA A 38 -18.04 16.99 13.09
CA ALA A 38 -18.93 16.89 11.92
C ALA A 38 -18.18 16.55 10.62
N TYR A 39 -16.94 17.05 10.43
CA TYR A 39 -16.11 16.66 9.29
C TYR A 39 -15.65 15.21 9.40
N PHE A 40 -15.24 14.78 10.59
CA PHE A 40 -14.80 13.40 10.83
C PHE A 40 -15.93 12.41 10.56
N GLU A 41 -17.12 12.63 11.14
CA GLU A 41 -18.30 11.77 10.99
C GLU A 41 -18.75 11.68 9.52
N LEU A 42 -18.83 12.82 8.82
CA LEU A 42 -19.15 12.80 7.40
C LEU A 42 -18.08 12.08 6.58
N GLY A 43 -16.80 12.22 6.97
CA GLY A 43 -15.69 11.49 6.38
C GLY A 43 -15.85 9.97 6.49
N GLU A 44 -16.25 9.47 7.67
CA GLU A 44 -16.54 8.04 7.89
C GLU A 44 -17.66 7.53 7.01
N GLU A 45 -18.77 8.27 6.91
CA GLU A 45 -19.87 7.87 6.05
C GLU A 45 -19.47 7.84 4.56
N VAL A 46 -18.74 8.86 4.09
CA VAL A 46 -18.25 8.92 2.71
C VAL A 46 -17.25 7.79 2.43
N ALA A 47 -16.35 7.50 3.36
CA ALA A 47 -15.39 6.39 3.22
C ALA A 47 -16.10 5.04 3.17
N PHE A 48 -17.11 4.83 4.03
CA PHE A 48 -17.88 3.59 4.08
C PHE A 48 -18.68 3.34 2.80
N GLU A 49 -19.26 4.38 2.21
CA GLU A 49 -20.04 4.29 0.96
C GLU A 49 -19.20 4.51 -0.32
N ALA A 50 -17.87 4.65 -0.21
CA ALA A 50 -17.00 5.00 -1.34
C ALA A 50 -16.99 3.94 -2.44
N ARG A 51 -17.17 4.38 -3.70
CA ARG A 51 -17.21 3.50 -4.88
C ARG A 51 -16.17 3.83 -5.93
N ASN A 52 -15.62 5.03 -5.85
CA ASN A 52 -14.69 5.56 -6.84
C ASN A 52 -13.58 6.36 -6.14
N ALA A 53 -12.60 6.80 -6.93
CA ALA A 53 -11.46 7.55 -6.42
C ALA A 53 -11.83 8.95 -5.89
N ASP A 54 -12.91 9.56 -6.40
CA ASP A 54 -13.37 10.88 -5.99
C ASP A 54 -14.00 10.82 -4.59
N ASP A 55 -14.77 9.76 -4.28
CA ASP A 55 -15.33 9.52 -2.94
C ASP A 55 -14.20 9.35 -1.91
N VAL A 56 -13.17 8.57 -2.25
CA VAL A 56 -11.98 8.37 -1.40
C VAL A 56 -11.21 9.68 -1.20
N ALA A 57 -11.07 10.49 -2.25
CA ALA A 57 -10.42 11.80 -2.16
C ALA A 57 -11.23 12.78 -1.28
N LEU A 58 -12.56 12.73 -1.35
CA LEU A 58 -13.45 13.52 -0.51
C LEU A 58 -13.35 13.10 0.97
N ALA A 59 -13.46 11.80 1.28
CA ALA A 59 -13.30 11.29 2.64
C ALA A 59 -11.94 11.68 3.24
N ARG A 60 -10.86 11.50 2.46
CA ARG A 60 -9.51 11.93 2.86
C ARG A 60 -9.46 13.41 3.22
N ARG A 61 -10.08 14.28 2.40
CA ARG A 61 -10.12 15.71 2.66
C ARG A 61 -10.90 16.04 3.93
N LEU A 62 -12.05 15.40 4.15
CA LEU A 62 -12.86 15.59 5.35
C LEU A 62 -12.08 15.22 6.62
N TYR A 63 -11.38 14.08 6.61
CA TYR A 63 -10.54 13.68 7.74
C TYR A 63 -9.41 14.67 8.03
N LEU A 64 -8.76 15.21 7.00
CA LEU A 64 -7.66 16.16 7.18
C LEU A 64 -8.16 17.53 7.67
N LEU A 65 -9.32 17.98 7.20
CA LEU A 65 -9.96 19.19 7.72
C LEU A 65 -10.39 19.00 9.18
N ALA A 66 -10.96 17.84 9.52
CA ALA A 66 -11.30 17.51 10.91
C ALA A 66 -10.06 17.59 11.82
N TYR A 67 -8.94 17.00 11.38
CA TYR A 67 -7.70 17.03 12.14
C TYR A 67 -7.15 18.45 12.34
N ASP A 68 -7.09 19.26 11.28
CA ASP A 68 -6.55 20.62 11.39
C ASP A 68 -7.42 21.52 12.28
N MET A 69 -8.75 21.38 12.19
CA MET A 69 -9.69 22.10 13.06
C MET A 69 -9.59 21.69 14.53
N ASP A 70 -9.51 20.38 14.79
CA ASP A 70 -9.38 19.84 16.15
C ASP A 70 -8.09 20.32 16.82
N ARG A 71 -7.00 20.34 16.06
CA ARG A 71 -5.70 20.89 16.49
C ARG A 71 -5.74 22.40 16.70
N ALA A 72 -6.40 23.15 15.83
CA ALA A 72 -6.53 24.60 15.98
C ALA A 72 -7.40 25.00 17.18
N GLY A 73 -8.37 24.17 17.57
CA GLY A 73 -9.28 24.42 18.70
C GLY A 73 -8.79 23.91 20.05
N SER A 74 -7.81 23.00 20.09
CA SER A 74 -7.36 22.34 21.32
C SER A 74 -5.91 21.87 21.23
N ASP A 75 -5.12 22.13 22.27
CA ASP A 75 -3.73 21.65 22.39
C ASP A 75 -3.63 20.11 22.37
N ALA A 76 -4.71 19.39 22.69
CA ALA A 76 -4.70 17.94 22.84
C ALA A 76 -5.01 17.16 21.54
N ALA A 77 -5.55 17.82 20.51
CA ALA A 77 -5.96 17.22 19.22
C ALA A 77 -6.49 15.77 19.33
N PRO A 78 -7.56 15.52 20.12
CA PRO A 78 -8.06 14.18 20.43
C PRO A 78 -8.41 13.33 19.20
N LEU A 79 -8.73 13.94 18.05
CA LEU A 79 -9.08 13.23 16.82
C LEU A 79 -7.85 12.76 16.02
N GLY A 80 -6.64 13.24 16.31
CA GLY A 80 -5.43 12.93 15.51
C GLY A 80 -5.20 11.43 15.32
N ARG A 81 -5.36 10.64 16.39
CA ARG A 81 -5.26 9.17 16.32
C ARG A 81 -6.34 8.56 15.44
N SER A 82 -7.59 8.96 15.63
CA SER A 82 -8.75 8.44 14.89
C SER A 82 -8.66 8.77 13.40
N VAL A 83 -8.29 10.01 13.08
CA VAL A 83 -8.04 10.47 11.70
C VAL A 83 -6.95 9.64 11.04
N CYS A 84 -5.82 9.42 11.72
CA CYS A 84 -4.74 8.61 11.15
C CYS A 84 -5.16 7.15 10.89
N LEU A 85 -5.97 6.56 11.78
CA LEU A 85 -6.49 5.20 11.59
C LEU A 85 -7.46 5.14 10.39
N ALA A 86 -8.38 6.10 10.29
CA ALA A 86 -9.33 6.17 9.20
C ALA A 86 -8.64 6.40 7.84
N LEU A 87 -7.67 7.32 7.79
CA LEU A 87 -6.84 7.55 6.60
C LEU A 87 -6.04 6.30 6.21
N ALA A 88 -5.54 5.54 7.19
CA ALA A 88 -4.79 4.31 6.94
C ALA A 88 -5.65 3.20 6.30
N GLU A 89 -6.95 3.19 6.61
CA GLU A 89 -7.91 2.25 6.02
C GLU A 89 -8.16 2.53 4.54
N ILE A 90 -8.21 3.81 4.15
CA ILE A 90 -8.43 4.25 2.76
C ILE A 90 -7.15 4.62 2.01
N ALA A 91 -5.98 4.25 2.54
CA ALA A 91 -4.69 4.56 1.95
C ALA A 91 -4.48 3.80 0.63
N ALA A 92 -3.95 4.49 -0.38
CA ALA A 92 -3.69 3.90 -1.70
C ALA A 92 -2.48 2.96 -1.72
N THR A 93 -1.53 3.14 -0.79
CA THR A 93 -0.29 2.38 -0.73
C THR A 93 -0.03 1.84 0.67
N ASP A 94 0.63 0.68 0.75
CA ASP A 94 1.06 0.08 2.03
C ASP A 94 2.05 1.00 2.78
N ALA A 95 2.82 1.82 2.05
CA ALA A 95 3.73 2.78 2.64
C ALA A 95 2.98 3.90 3.37
N ASP A 96 1.97 4.50 2.73
CA ASP A 96 1.13 5.53 3.35
C ASP A 96 0.36 4.96 4.54
N ARG A 97 -0.19 3.75 4.39
CA ARG A 97 -0.86 3.02 5.48
C ARG A 97 0.08 2.83 6.67
N ALA A 98 1.28 2.32 6.45
CA ALA A 98 2.26 2.07 7.52
C ALA A 98 2.69 3.38 8.21
N LEU A 99 2.86 4.45 7.44
CA LEU A 99 3.14 5.78 7.96
C LEU A 99 2.01 6.28 8.87
N LEU A 100 0.78 6.27 8.38
CA LEU A 100 -0.40 6.74 9.11
C LEU A 100 -0.64 5.91 10.38
N LEU A 101 -0.46 4.58 10.33
CA LEU A 101 -0.50 3.74 11.52
C LEU A 101 0.60 4.07 12.54
N SER A 102 1.76 4.53 12.07
CA SER A 102 2.86 4.96 12.96
C SER A 102 2.52 6.30 13.62
N LEU A 103 1.96 7.25 12.88
CA LEU A 103 1.45 8.52 13.43
C LEU A 103 0.33 8.27 14.45
N ALA A 104 -0.62 7.38 14.15
CA ALA A 104 -1.69 7.01 15.07
C ALA A 104 -1.17 6.46 16.41
N ARG A 105 -0.02 5.77 16.41
CA ARG A 105 0.63 5.31 17.64
C ARG A 105 1.32 6.45 18.38
N ALA A 106 1.90 7.41 17.66
CA ALA A 106 2.55 8.58 18.25
C ALA A 106 1.55 9.47 19.00
N PHE A 107 0.35 9.70 18.44
CA PHE A 107 -0.72 10.49 19.09
C PHE A 107 -1.21 9.92 20.44
N GLY A 108 -1.03 8.63 20.69
CA GLY A 108 -1.47 7.97 21.93
C GLY A 108 -0.34 7.66 22.91
N ALA A 109 0.90 7.96 22.56
CA ALA A 109 2.03 7.80 23.46
C ALA A 109 2.08 9.04 24.35
N GLU A 110 1.64 8.90 25.62
CA GLU A 110 2.13 9.77 26.68
C GLU A 110 3.65 9.96 26.51
N PRO A 111 4.22 11.15 26.74
CA PRO A 111 5.66 11.39 26.74
C PRO A 111 6.29 10.70 27.97
N SER A 112 6.12 9.38 28.06
CA SER A 112 6.84 8.50 28.94
C SER A 112 8.27 8.54 28.44
N ALA A 113 9.13 9.18 29.25
CA ALA A 113 10.59 9.29 29.22
C ALA A 113 11.32 8.64 28.03
N PRO A 114 12.37 9.27 27.47
CA PRO A 114 13.21 8.70 26.41
C PRO A 114 13.99 7.48 26.95
N GLY A 115 13.30 6.36 27.04
CA GLY A 115 13.83 5.06 27.36
C GLY A 115 13.76 4.23 26.10
N LEU A 116 14.92 3.74 25.67
CA LEU A 116 15.16 2.73 24.64
C LEU A 116 14.44 1.39 24.96
N ALA A 117 13.13 1.42 25.20
CA ALA A 117 12.29 0.28 25.53
C ALA A 117 11.49 -0.20 24.31
N VAL A 118 12.13 -0.27 23.15
CA VAL A 118 11.66 -1.08 22.00
C VAL A 118 12.77 -2.04 21.61
N ILE A 119 13.36 -2.71 22.61
CA ILE A 119 14.36 -3.74 22.38
C ILE A 119 13.83 -5.03 23.01
N HIS A 120 13.26 -5.87 22.14
CA HIS A 120 13.08 -7.31 22.32
C HIS A 120 11.85 -7.78 23.13
N SER A 121 10.65 -7.56 22.58
CA SER A 121 9.61 -8.58 22.72
C SER A 121 9.72 -9.57 21.55
N PRO A 122 9.81 -10.89 21.79
CA PRO A 122 9.59 -11.90 20.76
C PRO A 122 8.10 -11.86 20.43
N GLN A 123 7.71 -11.03 19.47
CA GLN A 123 6.33 -11.02 18.99
C GLN A 123 6.07 -12.34 18.27
N ALA A 124 4.93 -12.95 18.61
CA ALA A 124 4.40 -14.10 17.89
C ALA A 124 4.36 -13.77 16.41
N ARG A 125 4.82 -14.70 15.55
CA ARG A 125 4.71 -14.56 14.09
C ARG A 125 3.26 -14.25 13.77
N THR A 126 3.03 -13.10 13.15
CA THR A 126 1.69 -12.73 12.71
C THR A 126 1.33 -13.55 11.47
N ALA A 127 0.03 -13.67 11.16
CA ALA A 127 -0.40 -14.29 9.91
C ALA A 127 0.22 -13.58 8.69
N GLU A 128 0.47 -12.27 8.78
CA GLU A 128 1.15 -11.49 7.74
C GLU A 128 2.60 -11.93 7.53
N ASP A 129 3.34 -12.22 8.61
CA ASP A 129 4.72 -12.73 8.52
C ASP A 129 4.77 -14.09 7.79
N GLU A 130 3.76 -14.93 8.01
CA GLU A 130 3.66 -16.23 7.33
C GLU A 130 3.41 -16.08 5.83
N VAL A 131 2.48 -15.19 5.43
CA VAL A 131 2.21 -14.90 4.01
C VAL A 131 3.45 -14.28 3.34
N GLY A 132 4.15 -13.38 4.04
CA GLY A 132 5.38 -12.78 3.55
C GLY A 132 6.50 -13.80 3.35
N PHE A 133 6.69 -14.69 4.32
CA PHE A 133 7.64 -15.80 4.20
C PHE A 133 7.28 -16.75 3.05
N ALA A 134 6.00 -17.07 2.88
CA ALA A 134 5.53 -17.90 1.78
C ALA A 134 5.83 -17.26 0.42
N LEU A 135 5.56 -15.95 0.25
CA LEU A 135 5.89 -15.24 -0.98
C LEU A 135 7.40 -15.21 -1.26
N ALA A 136 8.21 -14.91 -0.24
CA ALA A 136 9.67 -14.94 -0.35
C ALA A 136 10.19 -16.32 -0.81
N THR A 137 9.60 -17.38 -0.25
CA THR A 137 9.91 -18.77 -0.63
C THR A 137 9.51 -19.06 -2.08
N ALA A 138 8.33 -18.61 -2.52
CA ALA A 138 7.89 -18.77 -3.90
C ALA A 138 8.82 -18.05 -4.90
N LEU A 139 9.28 -16.83 -4.58
CA LEU A 139 10.25 -16.11 -5.40
C LEU A 139 11.60 -16.82 -5.48
N GLY A 140 12.03 -17.46 -4.38
CA GLY A 140 13.22 -18.33 -4.35
C GLY A 140 13.06 -19.55 -5.27
N HIS A 141 11.94 -20.25 -5.19
CA HIS A 141 11.63 -21.38 -6.08
C HIS A 141 11.58 -20.96 -7.55
N TYR A 142 10.96 -19.82 -7.86
CA TYR A 142 10.90 -19.28 -9.22
C TYR A 142 12.30 -19.04 -9.79
N ARG A 143 13.18 -18.36 -9.04
CA ARG A 143 14.58 -18.17 -9.45
C ARG A 143 15.33 -19.48 -9.62
N ALA A 144 15.02 -20.48 -8.80
CA ALA A 144 15.63 -21.79 -8.86
C ALA A 144 15.10 -22.68 -10.00
N GLY A 145 14.10 -22.22 -10.79
CA GLY A 145 13.41 -23.00 -11.82
C GLY A 145 12.43 -24.04 -11.27
N GLU A 146 12.11 -23.99 -9.97
CA GLU A 146 11.18 -24.89 -9.28
C GLU A 146 9.72 -24.41 -9.42
N TYR A 147 9.28 -24.23 -10.67
CA TYR A 147 7.99 -23.62 -11.02
C TYR A 147 6.77 -24.33 -10.39
N ASP A 148 6.78 -25.66 -10.30
CA ASP A 148 5.70 -26.42 -9.65
C ASP A 148 5.56 -26.07 -8.15
N ARG A 149 6.68 -25.89 -7.44
CA ARG A 149 6.66 -25.50 -6.02
C ARG A 149 6.25 -24.04 -5.86
N ALA A 150 6.77 -23.16 -6.72
CA ALA A 150 6.42 -21.75 -6.69
C ALA A 150 4.92 -21.54 -6.99
N SER A 151 4.37 -22.22 -8.00
CA SER A 151 2.96 -22.13 -8.37
C SER A 151 2.04 -22.72 -7.30
N ASN A 152 2.43 -23.81 -6.65
CA ASN A 152 1.67 -24.36 -5.52
C ASN A 152 1.56 -23.38 -4.35
N ILE A 153 2.62 -22.61 -4.06
CA ILE A 153 2.57 -21.58 -3.01
C ILE A 153 1.68 -20.40 -3.46
N LEU A 154 1.80 -19.97 -4.72
CA LEU A 154 0.97 -18.88 -5.27
C LEU A 154 -0.49 -19.27 -5.54
N ALA A 155 -0.83 -20.55 -5.49
CA ALA A 155 -2.22 -20.99 -5.54
C ALA A 155 -3.04 -20.47 -4.34
N ARG A 156 -2.37 -20.06 -3.26
CA ARG A 156 -2.95 -19.36 -2.12
C ARG A 156 -3.30 -17.91 -2.51
N PRO A 157 -4.58 -17.49 -2.50
CA PRO A 157 -4.99 -16.17 -2.96
C PRO A 157 -4.30 -15.01 -2.23
N GLU A 158 -4.04 -15.16 -0.93
CA GLU A 158 -3.39 -14.14 -0.12
C GLU A 158 -1.93 -13.90 -0.53
N VAL A 159 -1.20 -14.95 -0.94
CA VAL A 159 0.19 -14.86 -1.41
C VAL A 159 0.24 -14.22 -2.80
N ALA A 160 -0.66 -14.63 -3.70
CA ALA A 160 -0.79 -14.02 -5.03
C ALA A 160 -1.17 -12.53 -4.96
N SER A 161 -2.08 -12.18 -4.04
CA SER A 161 -2.47 -10.79 -3.81
C SER A 161 -1.29 -9.96 -3.28
N LEU A 162 -0.52 -10.50 -2.34
CA LEU A 162 0.69 -9.84 -1.83
C LEU A 162 1.75 -9.65 -2.93
N LEU A 163 1.93 -10.62 -3.83
CA LEU A 163 2.81 -10.47 -5.00
C LEU A 163 2.40 -9.27 -5.88
N ARG A 164 1.09 -9.14 -6.17
CA ARG A 164 0.57 -8.02 -6.97
C ARG A 164 0.76 -6.66 -6.29
N ARG A 165 0.65 -6.59 -4.96
CA ARG A 165 0.97 -5.34 -4.23
C ARG A 165 2.41 -4.86 -4.44
N HIS A 166 3.34 -5.78 -4.72
CA HIS A 166 4.73 -5.47 -5.02
C HIS A 166 5.06 -5.36 -6.52
N GLU A 167 4.04 -5.29 -7.39
CA GLU A 167 4.24 -5.19 -8.84
C GLU A 167 5.10 -3.99 -9.26
N ALA A 168 4.96 -2.84 -8.59
CA ALA A 168 5.77 -1.65 -8.89
C ALA A 168 7.29 -1.91 -8.77
N LEU A 169 7.71 -2.85 -7.91
CA LEU A 169 9.11 -3.25 -7.79
C LEU A 169 9.47 -4.36 -8.77
N LEU A 170 8.59 -5.36 -8.91
CA LEU A 170 8.84 -6.58 -9.68
C LEU A 170 8.58 -6.43 -11.19
N GLY A 171 7.91 -5.36 -11.61
CA GLY A 171 7.54 -5.10 -12.99
C GLY A 171 6.15 -5.63 -13.34
N ASN A 172 6.00 -6.94 -13.54
CA ASN A 172 4.74 -7.54 -14.00
C ASN A 172 4.41 -8.81 -13.22
N ALA A 173 3.59 -8.68 -12.18
CA ALA A 173 3.26 -9.77 -11.26
C ALA A 173 2.44 -10.87 -11.96
N ASP A 174 1.48 -10.50 -12.80
CA ASP A 174 0.62 -11.48 -13.47
C ASP A 174 1.36 -12.27 -14.56
N ALA A 175 2.32 -11.66 -15.27
CA ALA A 175 3.18 -12.39 -16.19
C ALA A 175 4.02 -13.43 -15.45
N MET A 176 4.53 -13.07 -14.28
CA MET A 176 5.30 -13.98 -13.43
C MET A 176 4.42 -15.14 -12.93
N ILE A 177 3.20 -14.88 -12.45
CA ILE A 177 2.24 -15.92 -12.03
C ILE A 177 1.96 -16.87 -13.20
N ARG A 178 1.64 -16.34 -14.39
CA ARG A 178 1.40 -17.17 -15.59
C ARG A 178 2.60 -18.02 -15.95
N GLU A 179 3.80 -17.45 -15.88
CA GLU A 179 5.03 -18.19 -16.17
C GLU A 179 5.25 -19.34 -15.18
N MET A 180 5.07 -19.09 -13.87
CA MET A 180 5.20 -20.11 -12.82
C MET A 180 4.20 -21.25 -13.00
N SER A 181 2.98 -20.96 -13.45
CA SER A 181 1.96 -21.98 -13.69
C SER A 181 2.14 -22.73 -15.01
N ALA A 182 2.76 -22.11 -16.02
CA ALA A 182 2.85 -22.69 -17.37
C ALA A 182 4.17 -23.41 -17.66
N LYS A 183 5.28 -22.99 -17.04
CA LYS A 183 6.59 -23.60 -17.30
C LYS A 183 6.80 -24.84 -16.43
N PRO A 184 7.02 -26.03 -17.02
CA PRO A 184 7.39 -27.21 -16.25
C PRO A 184 8.84 -27.10 -15.77
N SER A 185 9.18 -27.88 -14.73
CA SER A 185 10.57 -28.12 -14.34
C SER A 185 11.41 -28.72 -15.50
N CYS A 186 12.74 -28.56 -15.43
CA CYS A 186 13.63 -29.05 -16.48
C CYS A 186 13.42 -30.55 -16.71
N ARG A 187 13.04 -30.95 -17.94
CA ARG A 187 12.67 -32.35 -18.22
C ARG A 187 13.82 -33.34 -18.07
N GLU A 188 15.05 -32.86 -18.28
CA GLU A 188 16.26 -33.68 -18.24
C GLU A 188 16.72 -33.93 -16.80
N CYS A 189 17.09 -32.88 -16.07
CA CYS A 189 17.60 -33.03 -14.71
C CYS A 189 16.50 -32.99 -13.63
N ARG A 190 15.25 -32.65 -13.97
CA ARG A 190 14.16 -32.47 -12.98
C ARG A 190 14.57 -31.54 -11.83
N ASN A 191 15.28 -30.46 -12.17
CA ASN A 191 15.86 -29.47 -11.26
C ASN A 191 16.95 -29.98 -10.30
N THR A 192 17.51 -31.17 -10.50
CA THR A 192 18.73 -31.59 -9.78
C THR A 192 19.98 -30.83 -10.22
N ARG A 193 19.91 -30.13 -11.36
CA ARG A 193 20.99 -29.32 -12.00
C ARG A 193 22.15 -30.14 -12.56
N ILE A 194 22.21 -31.43 -12.27
CA ILE A 194 23.25 -32.36 -12.73
C ILE A 194 22.62 -33.61 -13.34
N VAL A 195 23.32 -34.19 -14.31
CA VAL A 195 22.96 -35.44 -15.00
C VAL A 195 24.17 -36.36 -15.03
N LYS A 196 23.96 -37.67 -15.11
CA LYS A 196 25.04 -38.61 -15.40
C LYS A 196 25.32 -38.59 -16.89
N ALA A 197 26.59 -38.49 -17.28
CA ALA A 197 27.00 -38.36 -18.68
C ALA A 197 26.57 -39.54 -19.57
N ASP A 198 26.36 -40.72 -18.97
CA ASP A 198 25.93 -41.95 -19.64
C ASP A 198 25.09 -42.83 -18.68
N LEU A 199 24.44 -43.87 -19.23
CA LEU A 199 23.78 -44.94 -18.44
C LEU A 199 24.77 -45.80 -17.63
N ASP A 200 26.08 -45.56 -17.76
CA ASP A 200 27.10 -46.24 -16.96
C ASP A 200 27.02 -45.80 -15.48
N PRO A 201 26.86 -46.72 -14.52
CA PRO A 201 26.89 -46.38 -13.09
C PRO A 201 28.19 -45.70 -12.63
N ARG A 202 29.29 -45.82 -13.39
CA ARG A 202 30.56 -45.12 -13.15
C ARG A 202 30.70 -43.78 -13.89
N ALA A 203 29.69 -43.37 -14.66
CA ALA A 203 29.72 -42.11 -15.39
C ALA A 203 29.87 -40.92 -14.43
N GLU A 204 30.69 -39.96 -14.84
CA GLU A 204 30.90 -38.70 -14.13
C GLU A 204 29.61 -37.85 -14.12
N TRP A 205 29.34 -37.21 -12.98
CA TRP A 205 28.25 -36.23 -12.87
C TRP A 205 28.65 -34.94 -13.58
N ARG A 206 27.78 -34.44 -14.46
CA ARG A 206 27.99 -33.18 -15.18
C ARG A 206 26.80 -32.25 -14.98
N LEU A 207 27.00 -30.96 -15.20
CA LEU A 207 25.88 -30.02 -15.28
C LEU A 207 24.91 -30.48 -16.37
N CYS A 208 23.63 -30.29 -16.11
CA CYS A 208 22.57 -30.59 -17.07
C CYS A 208 22.83 -29.82 -18.37
N TYR A 209 22.97 -30.52 -19.49
CA TYR A 209 23.21 -29.89 -20.79
C TYR A 209 22.00 -29.07 -21.30
N THR A 210 20.80 -29.37 -20.80
CA THR A 210 19.56 -28.67 -21.22
C THR A 210 19.41 -27.32 -20.53
N CYS A 211 19.71 -27.22 -19.24
CA CYS A 211 19.57 -25.96 -18.48
C CYS A 211 20.88 -25.32 -18.06
N GLY A 212 22.04 -25.94 -18.32
CA GLY A 212 23.34 -25.45 -17.86
C GLY A 212 23.49 -25.41 -16.34
N GLY A 213 22.60 -26.08 -15.59
CA GLY A 213 22.53 -25.98 -14.13
C GLY A 213 21.67 -24.83 -13.59
N ASP A 214 21.13 -23.98 -14.47
CA ASP A 214 20.27 -22.85 -14.10
C ASP A 214 18.92 -22.95 -14.83
N PRO A 215 17.97 -23.76 -14.33
CA PRO A 215 16.65 -23.92 -14.95
C PRO A 215 15.72 -22.74 -14.67
N GLY A 216 16.18 -21.71 -13.97
CA GLY A 216 15.42 -20.51 -13.65
C GLY A 216 15.16 -19.61 -14.86
N PRO A 217 14.33 -18.56 -14.67
CA PRO A 217 14.19 -17.49 -15.65
C PRO A 217 15.52 -16.74 -15.81
N GLY A 218 15.84 -16.32 -17.03
CA GLY A 218 16.98 -15.45 -17.30
C GLY A 218 16.70 -14.02 -16.78
N LEU A 219 16.91 -13.80 -15.49
CA LEU A 219 16.74 -12.48 -14.88
C LEU A 219 17.95 -11.61 -15.15
N ASP A 220 17.72 -10.37 -15.57
CA ASP A 220 18.78 -9.36 -15.55
C ASP A 220 19.09 -8.92 -14.11
N LEU A 221 20.21 -8.21 -13.93
CA LEU A 221 20.65 -7.76 -12.60
C LEU A 221 19.60 -6.90 -11.91
N ARG A 222 18.88 -6.06 -12.67
CA ARG A 222 17.84 -5.18 -12.13
C ARG A 222 16.67 -5.98 -11.57
N SER A 223 16.20 -7.00 -12.28
CA SER A 223 15.11 -7.87 -11.87
C SER A 223 15.50 -8.72 -10.67
N LEU A 224 16.73 -9.26 -10.67
CA LEU A 224 17.25 -9.99 -9.51
C LEU A 224 17.30 -9.11 -8.25
N VAL A 225 17.80 -7.87 -8.37
CA VAL A 225 17.82 -6.92 -7.25
C VAL A 225 16.39 -6.58 -6.79
N ALA A 226 15.43 -6.46 -7.70
CA ALA A 226 14.02 -6.24 -7.34
C ALA A 226 13.45 -7.42 -6.52
N HIS A 227 13.72 -8.66 -6.93
CA HIS A 227 13.30 -9.86 -6.19
C HIS A 227 13.88 -9.89 -4.78
N LEU A 228 15.20 -9.69 -4.67
CA LEU A 228 15.89 -9.69 -3.38
C LEU A 228 15.42 -8.55 -2.46
N ARG A 229 15.03 -7.40 -3.03
CA ARG A 229 14.43 -6.30 -2.26
C ARG A 229 13.07 -6.67 -1.71
N VAL A 230 12.20 -7.25 -2.55
CA VAL A 230 10.90 -7.73 -2.11
C VAL A 230 11.07 -8.79 -1.02
N GLU A 231 11.93 -9.79 -1.21
CA GLU A 231 12.24 -10.77 -0.16
C GLU A 231 12.76 -10.12 1.12
N SER A 232 13.66 -9.15 1.02
CA SER A 232 14.11 -8.42 2.20
C SER A 232 12.94 -7.68 2.87
N ILE A 233 12.01 -7.09 2.12
CA ILE A 233 10.83 -6.38 2.69
C ILE A 233 9.96 -7.38 3.44
N LEU A 234 9.70 -8.53 2.83
CA LEU A 234 8.86 -9.58 3.39
C LEU A 234 9.47 -10.27 4.61
N LEU A 235 10.79 -10.48 4.63
CA LEU A 235 11.47 -11.27 5.66
C LEU A 235 12.04 -10.47 6.82
N SER A 236 12.27 -9.16 6.66
CA SER A 236 12.92 -8.37 7.72
C SER A 236 11.98 -8.06 8.90
N GLY A 237 10.67 -8.28 8.75
CA GLY A 237 9.68 -7.75 9.67
C GLY A 237 9.82 -6.23 9.86
N SER A 238 9.12 -5.66 10.83
CA SER A 238 9.21 -4.23 11.20
C SER A 238 10.57 -3.79 11.79
N ARG A 239 11.59 -4.65 11.81
CA ARG A 239 12.86 -4.45 12.51
C ARG A 239 14.05 -4.54 11.56
N ARG A 240 14.22 -3.51 10.72
CA ARG A 240 15.45 -3.34 9.94
C ARG A 240 16.46 -2.51 10.72
N SER A 241 17.74 -2.89 10.61
CA SER A 241 18.81 -1.95 10.93
C SER A 241 18.74 -0.77 9.98
N TRP A 242 19.01 0.43 10.50
CA TRP A 242 18.97 1.69 9.74
C TRP A 242 19.79 1.62 8.44
N SER A 243 20.95 0.95 8.47
CA SER A 243 21.79 0.73 7.29
C SER A 243 21.09 -0.06 6.18
N SER A 244 20.31 -1.08 6.54
CA SER A 244 19.57 -1.92 5.59
C SER A 244 18.41 -1.15 4.96
N GLN A 245 17.76 -0.27 5.74
CA GLN A 245 16.70 0.61 5.24
C GLN A 245 17.26 1.60 4.21
N ILE A 246 18.37 2.28 4.53
CA ILE A 246 19.05 3.19 3.59
C ILE A 246 19.42 2.48 2.29
N VAL A 247 19.98 1.27 2.34
CA VAL A 247 20.35 0.52 1.14
C VAL A 247 19.11 0.09 0.34
N ALA A 248 18.05 -0.36 1.01
CA ALA A 248 16.79 -0.74 0.36
C ALA A 248 16.15 0.45 -0.37
N ASP A 249 16.06 1.57 0.34
CA ASP A 249 15.41 2.80 -0.11
C ASP A 249 16.33 3.64 -1.03
N ARG A 250 17.55 3.17 -1.32
CA ARG A 250 18.58 3.87 -2.11
C ARG A 250 18.92 5.25 -1.56
N GLY A 251 18.92 5.37 -0.23
CA GLY A 251 19.13 6.64 0.45
C GLY A 251 18.01 7.64 0.18
N ALA A 252 16.79 7.17 -0.13
CA ALA A 252 15.62 8.05 -0.03
C ALA A 252 15.63 8.70 1.35
N THR A 253 15.47 10.02 1.37
CA THR A 253 15.45 10.80 2.61
C THR A 253 14.34 10.25 3.51
N LEU A 254 14.70 9.93 4.75
CA LEU A 254 13.70 9.59 5.76
C LEU A 254 12.73 10.77 5.82
N ARG A 255 11.44 10.51 5.60
CA ARG A 255 10.43 11.55 5.78
C ARG A 255 10.27 11.72 7.28
N GLU A 256 10.80 12.81 7.81
CA GLU A 256 10.31 13.34 9.07
C GLU A 256 8.89 13.78 8.80
N VAL A 257 7.93 13.16 9.49
CA VAL A 257 6.52 13.50 9.32
C VAL A 257 6.11 14.27 10.56
N ASP A 258 6.12 15.58 10.39
CA ASP A 258 5.49 16.49 11.33
C ASP A 258 3.97 16.31 11.19
N PRO A 259 3.24 16.04 12.28
CA PRO A 259 1.79 16.07 12.28
C PRO A 259 1.21 17.35 11.66
N ASP A 260 1.88 18.49 11.82
CA ASP A 260 1.46 19.79 11.29
C ASP A 260 1.49 19.83 9.75
N ASP A 261 2.31 19.00 9.10
CA ASP A 261 2.45 18.93 7.65
C ASP A 261 1.49 17.91 7.00
N LEU A 262 0.67 17.20 7.78
CA LEU A 262 -0.11 16.05 7.28
C LEU A 262 -1.09 16.44 6.14
N ALA A 263 -1.74 17.60 6.24
CA ALA A 263 -2.64 18.09 5.21
C ALA A 263 -1.88 18.40 3.90
N ALA A 264 -0.76 19.12 4.01
CA ALA A 264 0.10 19.47 2.87
C ALA A 264 0.71 18.22 2.21
N LEU A 265 1.15 17.25 3.01
CA LEU A 265 1.72 15.98 2.55
C LEU A 265 0.72 15.19 1.67
N LEU A 266 -0.57 15.27 1.99
CA LEU A 266 -1.65 14.60 1.26
C LEU A 266 -2.35 15.51 0.24
N GLY A 267 -1.80 16.70 -0.02
CA GLY A 267 -2.27 17.62 -1.06
C GLY A 267 -3.61 18.31 -0.73
N VAL A 268 -3.96 18.42 0.55
CA VAL A 268 -5.15 19.13 1.01
C VAL A 268 -4.75 20.48 1.57
N ASP A 269 -5.40 21.52 1.08
CA ASP A 269 -5.27 22.89 1.58
C ASP A 269 -6.25 23.09 2.75
N PRO A 270 -5.77 23.16 4.01
CA PRO A 270 -6.64 23.29 5.18
C PRO A 270 -7.36 24.65 5.24
N THR A 271 -6.83 25.67 4.54
CA THR A 271 -7.46 27.00 4.51
C THR A 271 -8.80 27.00 3.77
N LYS A 272 -9.07 25.98 2.94
CA LYS A 272 -10.31 25.82 2.16
C LYS A 272 -11.23 24.79 2.81
N SER A 273 -11.83 25.21 3.92
CA SER A 273 -12.68 24.37 4.76
C SER A 273 -14.16 24.41 4.42
N LEU A 274 -14.66 25.40 3.67
CA LEU A 274 -16.09 25.49 3.36
C LEU A 274 -16.41 24.90 1.99
N TRP A 275 -17.51 24.16 1.87
CA TRP A 275 -18.03 23.71 0.58
C TRP A 275 -19.15 24.63 0.09
N ARG A 276 -18.94 25.34 -1.02
CA ARG A 276 -19.90 26.27 -1.65
C ARG A 276 -19.91 26.06 -3.15
N ASP A 277 -21.11 25.99 -3.74
CA ASP A 277 -21.31 25.86 -5.19
C ASP A 277 -20.47 24.77 -5.86
N GLY A 278 -20.26 23.64 -5.17
CA GLY A 278 -19.49 22.52 -5.69
C GLY A 278 -17.96 22.67 -5.56
N GLN A 279 -17.48 23.64 -4.78
CA GLN A 279 -16.06 23.91 -4.59
C GLN A 279 -15.70 24.14 -3.12
N TRP A 280 -14.46 23.78 -2.76
CA TRP A 280 -13.89 24.11 -1.46
C TRP A 280 -13.34 25.54 -1.49
N VAL A 281 -13.88 26.40 -0.63
CA VAL A 281 -13.53 27.83 -0.50
C VAL A 281 -13.02 28.12 0.91
N ALA A 282 -12.22 29.18 1.04
CA ALA A 282 -11.79 29.66 2.34
C ALA A 282 -12.96 30.34 3.06
N PRO A 283 -13.04 30.25 4.40
CA PRO A 283 -13.97 31.07 5.17
C PRO A 283 -13.68 32.54 4.93
N GLU A 284 -14.72 33.34 4.76
CA GLU A 284 -14.59 34.79 4.62
C GLU A 284 -13.90 35.33 5.88
N ALA A 285 -12.79 36.05 5.69
CA ALA A 285 -12.08 36.63 6.82
C ALA A 285 -13.05 37.57 7.57
N PRO A 286 -13.08 37.53 8.91
CA PRO A 286 -13.92 38.45 9.66
C PRO A 286 -13.55 39.89 9.27
N ALA A 287 -14.56 40.67 8.85
CA ALA A 287 -14.37 42.02 8.31
C ALA A 287 -13.64 43.00 9.26
N ASP A 288 -13.58 42.66 10.55
CA ASP A 288 -12.95 43.45 11.62
C ASP A 288 -11.58 42.94 12.06
N ALA A 289 -10.94 42.02 11.34
CA ALA A 289 -9.55 41.65 11.65
C ALA A 289 -8.64 42.89 11.45
N PRO A 290 -7.96 43.39 12.50
CA PRO A 290 -7.12 44.57 12.40
C PRO A 290 -6.05 44.34 11.32
N GLN A 291 -5.95 45.25 10.36
CA GLN A 291 -4.91 45.14 9.34
C GLN A 291 -3.54 45.21 10.01
N PRO A 292 -2.55 44.39 9.60
CA PRO A 292 -1.22 44.32 10.19
C PRO A 292 -0.34 45.58 9.93
N GLY A 293 -0.95 46.76 9.88
CA GLY A 293 -0.32 48.06 9.72
C GLY A 293 -0.88 49.19 10.60
N ASP A 294 -1.95 48.95 11.37
CA ASP A 294 -2.53 49.94 12.29
C ASP A 294 -2.00 49.76 13.72
N ALA A 295 -0.67 49.76 13.88
CA ALA A 295 -0.03 49.94 15.18
C ALA A 295 0.60 51.36 15.21
N PRO A 296 0.36 52.16 16.26
CA PRO A 296 0.84 53.55 16.37
C PRO A 296 2.36 53.66 16.52
#